data_AF-A0A2P2DA21-F1
#
_entry.id   AF-A0A2P2DA21-F1
#
_cell.length_a   1.000
_cell.length_b   1.000
_cell.length_c   1.000
_cell.angle_alpha   90.00
_cell.angle_beta   90.00
_cell.angle_gamma   90.00
#
_symmetry.space_group_name_H-M   'P 1'
#
loop_
_entity.id
_entity.type
_entity.pdbx_description
1 polymer ?
#
loop_
_entity_poly.entity_id
_entity_poly.type
_entity_poly.pdbx_seq_one_letter_code
_entity_poly.pdbx_strand_id
1 'polypeptide(L)'
;MTILIICLLVSISQIYLAKAFVAVAMSREGKGYDNHHPREQQSKLTGWGGRAYGAHLNGFEAFPIFAIAILLNLTIEVDFYFAEILALSFVSLRFVYIYLYIADFPFARSTTWTLAFLCNIGLYILPLVY
;
A
#
# COMPACT_ATOMS: atom_id res chain seq x y z
N MET A 1 -11.93 17.32 -0.03
CA MET A 1 -11.59 16.94 1.37
C MET A 1 -12.02 15.51 1.74
N THR A 2 -13.31 15.17 1.71
CA THR A 2 -13.82 13.83 2.10
C THR A 2 -13.14 12.69 1.35
N ILE A 3 -12.87 12.87 0.04
CA ILE A 3 -12.19 11.87 -0.80
C ILE A 3 -10.78 11.58 -0.29
N LEU A 4 -10.02 12.60 0.13
CA LEU A 4 -8.66 12.42 0.66
C LEU A 4 -8.66 11.57 1.94
N ILE A 5 -9.63 11.83 2.83
CA ILE A 5 -9.80 11.06 4.07
C ILE A 5 -10.20 9.61 3.75
N ILE A 6 -11.10 9.39 2.80
CA ILE A 6 -11.45 8.04 2.33
C ILE A 6 -10.22 7.34 1.76
N CYS A 7 -9.42 8.01 0.91
CA CYS A 7 -8.20 7.42 0.35
C CYS A 7 -7.20 7.04 1.45
N LEU A 8 -7.06 7.87 2.50
CA LEU A 8 -6.24 7.57 3.66
C LEU A 8 -6.70 6.29 4.37
N LEU A 9 -8.01 6.16 4.64
CA LEU A 9 -8.60 4.96 5.25
C LEU A 9 -8.42 3.71 4.37
N VAL A 10 -8.60 3.85 3.05
CA VAL A 10 -8.39 2.75 2.11
C VAL A 10 -6.91 2.35 2.04
N SER A 11 -5.98 3.29 2.12
CA SER A 11 -4.55 2.96 2.15
C SER A 11 -4.17 2.14 3.40
N ILE A 12 -4.79 2.41 4.55
CA ILE A 12 -4.64 1.58 5.75
C ILE A 12 -5.19 0.17 5.49
N SER A 13 -6.38 0.06 4.90
CA SER A 13 -7.00 -1.25 4.66
C SER A 13 -6.20 -2.12 3.70
N GLN A 14 -5.47 -1.52 2.74
CA GLN A 14 -4.57 -2.24 1.82
C GLN A 14 -3.44 -3.00 2.54
N ILE A 15 -2.90 -2.46 3.63
CA ILE A 15 -1.89 -3.15 4.45
C ILE A 15 -2.47 -4.45 5.02
N TYR A 16 -3.68 -4.36 5.55
CA TYR A 16 -4.36 -5.51 6.17
C TYR A 16 -4.93 -6.48 5.14
N LEU A 17 -5.30 -6.01 3.95
CA LEU A 17 -5.63 -6.86 2.82
C LEU A 17 -4.44 -7.75 2.43
N ALA A 18 -3.25 -7.17 2.28
CA ALA A 18 -2.03 -7.94 2.03
C ALA A 18 -1.75 -8.92 3.19
N LYS A 19 -1.96 -8.48 4.44
CA LYS A 19 -1.83 -9.34 5.62
C LYS A 19 -2.79 -10.54 5.61
N ALA A 20 -4.00 -10.38 5.09
CA ALA A 20 -4.96 -11.48 4.98
C ALA A 20 -4.41 -12.59 4.06
N PHE A 21 -3.80 -12.24 2.92
CA PHE A 21 -3.13 -13.22 2.05
C PHE A 21 -1.95 -13.92 2.74
N VAL A 22 -1.18 -13.18 3.54
CA VAL A 22 -0.12 -13.77 4.38
C VAL A 22 -0.70 -14.78 5.37
N ALA A 23 -1.81 -14.46 6.03
CA ALA A 23 -2.46 -15.37 6.98
C ALA A 23 -2.97 -16.65 6.29
N VAL A 24 -3.51 -16.54 5.07
CA VAL A 24 -3.88 -17.70 4.26
C VAL A 24 -2.65 -18.56 3.92
N ALA A 25 -1.51 -17.94 3.60
CA ALA A 25 -0.27 -18.67 3.34
C ALA A 25 0.23 -19.41 4.59
N MET A 26 0.27 -18.73 5.74
CA MET A 26 0.63 -19.33 7.04
C MET A 26 -0.28 -20.52 7.39
N SER A 27 -1.58 -20.39 7.18
CA SER A 27 -2.53 -21.47 7.46
C SER A 27 -2.35 -22.70 6.57
N ARG A 28 -1.72 -22.55 5.40
CA ARG A 28 -1.46 -23.64 4.44
C ARG A 28 -0.07 -24.26 4.62
N GLU A 29 0.74 -23.74 5.52
CA GLU A 29 2.11 -24.19 5.76
C GLU A 29 2.15 -25.24 6.88
N GLY A 30 2.80 -26.38 6.62
CA GLY A 30 3.12 -27.38 7.65
C GLY A 30 1.95 -27.78 8.55
N LYS A 31 2.02 -27.38 9.83
CA LYS A 31 1.01 -27.67 10.87
C LYS A 31 -0.13 -26.65 10.94
N GLY A 32 -0.20 -25.70 10.01
CA GLY A 32 -1.17 -24.61 10.01
C GLY A 32 -0.63 -23.33 10.65
N TYR A 33 -1.53 -22.45 11.06
CA TYR A 33 -1.19 -21.14 11.60
C TYR A 33 -0.63 -21.25 13.03
N ASP A 34 0.59 -20.74 13.26
CA ASP A 34 1.20 -20.64 14.58
C ASP A 34 0.82 -19.32 15.28
N ASN A 35 -0.06 -19.39 16.28
CA ASN A 35 -0.46 -18.24 17.07
C ASN A 35 0.54 -17.86 18.18
N HIS A 36 1.48 -18.74 18.53
CA HIS A 36 2.52 -18.44 19.51
C HIS A 36 3.63 -17.58 18.89
N HIS A 37 4.06 -17.90 17.66
CA HIS A 37 5.15 -17.18 16.98
C HIS A 37 4.79 -16.75 15.53
N PRO A 38 3.68 -16.00 15.32
CA PRO A 38 3.18 -15.72 13.99
C PRO A 38 4.14 -14.90 13.13
N ARG A 39 5.00 -14.06 13.72
CA ARG A 39 5.99 -13.26 12.98
C ARG A 39 7.16 -14.12 12.48
N GLU A 40 7.60 -15.07 13.29
CA GLU A 40 8.65 -16.00 12.89
C GLU A 40 8.15 -16.88 11.74
N GLN A 41 6.93 -17.39 11.82
CA GLN A 41 6.31 -18.13 10.72
C GLN A 41 6.23 -17.29 9.43
N GLN A 42 5.81 -16.03 9.51
CA GLN A 42 5.77 -15.13 8.34
C GLN A 42 7.11 -14.98 7.63
N SER A 43 8.20 -14.84 8.40
CA SER A 43 9.55 -14.69 7.83
C SER A 43 10.06 -15.94 7.10
N LYS A 44 9.45 -17.10 7.36
CA LYS A 44 9.81 -18.37 6.73
C LYS A 44 9.01 -18.66 5.46
N LEU A 45 7.95 -17.88 5.19
CA LEU A 45 7.12 -18.06 3.99
C LEU A 45 7.95 -17.87 2.72
N THR A 46 7.78 -18.80 1.78
CA THR A 46 8.41 -18.76 0.45
C THR A 46 7.34 -18.71 -0.66
N GLY A 47 7.78 -18.58 -1.92
CA GLY A 47 6.89 -18.55 -3.07
C GLY A 47 5.84 -17.43 -2.99
N TRP A 48 4.59 -17.74 -3.30
CA TRP A 48 3.50 -16.76 -3.27
C TRP A 48 3.24 -16.19 -1.86
N GLY A 49 3.45 -16.99 -0.80
CA GLY A 49 3.29 -16.55 0.59
C GLY A 49 4.36 -15.53 0.99
N GLY A 50 5.61 -15.78 0.62
CA GLY A 50 6.70 -14.82 0.78
C GLY A 50 6.46 -13.54 -0.01
N ARG A 51 5.90 -13.64 -1.23
CA ARG A 51 5.48 -12.48 -2.03
C ARG A 51 4.36 -11.68 -1.38
N ALA A 52 3.34 -12.33 -0.82
CA ALA A 52 2.30 -11.66 -0.04
C ALA A 52 2.87 -10.94 1.19
N TYR A 53 3.85 -11.54 1.86
CA TYR A 53 4.53 -10.92 3.00
C TYR A 53 5.34 -9.70 2.57
N GLY A 54 6.05 -9.77 1.44
CA GLY A 54 6.70 -8.61 0.83
C GLY A 54 5.73 -7.47 0.49
N ALA A 55 4.56 -7.79 -0.08
CA ALA A 55 3.53 -6.80 -0.37
C ALA A 55 2.99 -6.13 0.91
N HIS A 56 2.83 -6.90 2.00
CA HIS A 56 2.40 -6.37 3.31
C HIS A 56 3.42 -5.41 3.90
N LEU A 57 4.72 -5.78 3.90
CA LEU A 57 5.80 -4.89 4.37
C LEU A 57 5.91 -3.62 3.52
N ASN A 58 5.82 -3.74 2.20
CA ASN A 58 5.83 -2.58 1.32
C ASN A 58 4.63 -1.64 1.55
N GLY A 59 3.49 -2.18 2.00
CA GLY A 59 2.36 -1.38 2.46
C GLY A 59 2.73 -0.45 3.62
N PHE A 60 3.46 -0.95 4.62
CA PHE A 60 3.95 -0.14 5.74
C PHE A 60 5.01 0.88 5.35
N GLU A 61 5.81 0.64 4.32
CA GLU A 61 6.77 1.62 3.80
C GLU A 61 6.07 2.76 3.05
N ALA A 62 5.07 2.42 2.23
CA ALA A 62 4.39 3.39 1.38
C ALA A 62 3.38 4.27 2.15
N PHE A 63 2.72 3.70 3.17
CA PHE A 63 1.64 4.38 3.89
C PHE A 63 2.06 5.68 4.58
N PRO A 64 3.14 5.74 5.38
CA PRO A 64 3.55 6.98 6.05
C PRO A 64 3.80 8.13 5.07
N ILE A 65 4.43 7.83 3.92
CA ILE A 65 4.69 8.82 2.86
C ILE A 65 3.36 9.37 2.33
N PHE A 66 2.41 8.50 2.00
CA PHE A 66 1.10 8.92 1.52
C PHE A 66 0.29 9.67 2.57
N ALA A 67 0.28 9.17 3.82
CA ALA A 67 -0.47 9.77 4.91
C ALA A 67 -0.01 11.19 5.21
N ILE A 68 1.31 11.41 5.29
CA ILE A 68 1.88 12.74 5.50
C ILE A 68 1.55 13.67 4.33
N ALA A 69 1.63 13.19 3.08
CA ALA A 69 1.27 13.98 1.92
C ALA A 69 -0.21 14.44 1.96
N ILE A 70 -1.13 13.53 2.31
CA ILE A 70 -2.56 13.85 2.47
C ILE A 70 -2.78 14.88 3.57
N LEU A 71 -2.17 14.69 4.74
CA LEU A 71 -2.28 15.63 5.87
C LEU A 71 -1.74 17.01 5.52
N LEU A 72 -0.63 17.09 4.77
CA LEU A 72 -0.05 18.35 4.30
C LEU A 72 -1.05 19.12 3.42
N ASN A 73 -1.68 18.44 2.46
CA ASN A 73 -2.68 19.06 1.57
C ASN A 73 -3.94 19.50 2.34
N LEU A 74 -4.38 18.70 3.32
CA LEU A 74 -5.51 19.08 4.18
C LEU A 74 -5.20 20.29 5.06
N THR A 75 -3.95 20.47 5.47
CA THR A 75 -3.53 21.57 6.36
C THR A 75 -3.35 22.90 5.62
N ILE A 76 -2.86 22.85 4.38
CA ILE A 76 -2.61 24.05 3.55
C ILE A 76 -3.89 24.52 2.83
N GLU A 77 -4.98 23.73 2.89
CA GLU A 77 -6.26 24.05 2.25
C GLU A 77 -6.13 24.29 0.73
N VAL A 78 -5.27 23.51 0.07
CA VAL A 78 -5.12 23.56 -1.40
C VAL A 78 -6.45 23.28 -2.11
N ASP A 79 -6.61 23.75 -3.36
CA ASP A 79 -7.71 23.25 -4.20
C ASP A 79 -7.59 21.74 -4.36
N PHE A 80 -8.57 21.03 -3.81
CA PHE A 80 -8.54 19.60 -3.66
C PHE A 80 -8.73 18.83 -4.96
N TYR A 81 -9.10 19.46 -6.08
CA TYR A 81 -9.34 18.74 -7.33
C TYR A 81 -8.13 17.89 -7.77
N PHE A 82 -6.94 18.49 -7.84
CA PHE A 82 -5.72 17.76 -8.22
C PHE A 82 -5.26 16.79 -7.13
N ALA A 83 -5.40 17.17 -5.86
CA ALA A 83 -5.06 16.29 -4.74
C ALA A 83 -5.91 15.01 -4.74
N GLU A 84 -7.20 15.13 -5.04
CA GLU A 84 -8.14 14.01 -5.09
C GLU A 84 -7.82 13.06 -6.24
N ILE A 85 -7.47 13.58 -7.42
CA ILE A 85 -7.02 12.76 -8.55
C ILE A 85 -5.75 11.97 -8.19
N LEU A 86 -4.75 12.64 -7.61
CA LEU A 86 -3.50 11.98 -7.23
C LEU A 86 -3.72 10.93 -6.12
N ALA A 87 -4.57 11.22 -5.14
CA ALA A 87 -4.91 10.30 -4.06
C ALA A 87 -5.64 9.05 -4.56
N LEU A 88 -6.66 9.23 -5.42
CA LEU A 88 -7.39 8.12 -6.04
C LEU A 88 -6.48 7.28 -6.95
N SER A 89 -5.58 7.93 -7.69
CA SER A 89 -4.60 7.26 -8.53
C SER A 89 -3.64 6.41 -7.69
N PHE A 90 -3.09 6.97 -6.62
CA PHE A 90 -2.23 6.25 -5.68
C PHE A 90 -2.93 4.99 -5.16
N VAL A 91 -4.12 5.14 -4.57
CA VAL A 91 -4.85 4.02 -3.97
C VAL A 91 -5.16 2.93 -5.01
N SER A 92 -5.59 3.33 -6.21
CA SER A 92 -5.87 2.38 -7.30
C SER A 92 -4.62 1.62 -7.73
N LEU A 93 -3.50 2.33 -7.93
CA LEU A 93 -2.21 1.72 -8.26
C LEU A 93 -1.72 0.76 -7.17
N ARG A 94 -1.99 1.05 -5.89
CA ARG A 94 -1.63 0.17 -4.77
C ARG A 94 -2.41 -1.15 -4.76
N PHE A 95 -3.69 -1.15 -5.14
CA PHE A 95 -4.43 -2.41 -5.32
C PHE A 95 -3.83 -3.27 -6.43
N VAL A 96 -3.54 -2.65 -7.58
CA VAL A 96 -2.90 -3.32 -8.71
C VAL A 96 -1.51 -3.84 -8.32
N TYR A 97 -0.72 -3.04 -7.61
CA TYR A 97 0.60 -3.42 -7.12
C TYR A 97 0.54 -4.67 -6.22
N ILE A 98 -0.37 -4.72 -5.25
CA ILE A 98 -0.52 -5.88 -4.35
C ILE A 98 -0.83 -7.15 -5.16
N TYR A 99 -1.77 -7.06 -6.11
CA TYR A 99 -2.10 -8.18 -6.99
C TYR A 99 -0.88 -8.65 -7.81
N LEU A 100 -0.21 -7.73 -8.50
CA LEU A 100 0.96 -8.03 -9.33
C LEU A 100 2.12 -8.60 -8.51
N TYR A 101 2.27 -8.17 -7.26
CA TYR A 101 3.28 -8.70 -6.34
C TYR A 101 3.00 -10.17 -6.05
N ILE A 102 1.79 -10.51 -5.62
CA ILE A 102 1.44 -11.89 -5.27
C ILE A 102 1.49 -12.80 -6.50
N ALA A 103 1.03 -12.30 -7.65
CA ALA A 103 0.98 -13.01 -8.92
C ALA A 103 2.33 -13.11 -9.67
N ASP A 104 3.41 -12.51 -9.13
CA ASP A 104 4.78 -12.61 -9.65
C ASP A 104 5.01 -11.96 -11.03
N PHE A 105 4.46 -10.76 -11.24
CA PHE A 105 4.72 -9.95 -12.44
C PHE A 105 5.70 -8.80 -12.14
N PRO A 106 7.03 -9.06 -12.11
CA PRO A 106 8.01 -8.13 -11.52
C PRO A 106 8.11 -6.78 -12.25
N PHE A 107 8.08 -6.77 -13.59
CA PHE A 107 8.18 -5.53 -14.38
C PHE A 107 6.95 -4.65 -14.15
N ALA A 108 5.74 -5.20 -14.32
CA ALA A 108 4.50 -4.47 -14.10
C ALA A 108 4.37 -3.99 -12.64
N ARG A 109 4.81 -4.81 -11.67
CA ARG A 109 4.89 -4.43 -10.26
C ARG A 109 5.81 -3.21 -10.06
N SER A 110 6.99 -3.21 -10.67
CA SER A 110 7.91 -2.07 -10.54
C SER A 110 7.34 -0.80 -11.17
N THR A 111 6.71 -0.91 -12.34
CA THR A 111 6.08 0.25 -13.01
C THR A 111 4.95 0.83 -12.17
N THR A 112 4.05 0.00 -11.66
CA THR A 112 2.93 0.45 -10.82
C THR A 112 3.40 1.07 -9.50
N TRP A 113 4.48 0.54 -8.92
CA TRP A 113 5.13 1.14 -7.76
C TRP A 113 5.66 2.55 -8.07
N THR A 114 6.39 2.71 -9.17
CA THR A 114 6.95 4.00 -9.58
C THR A 114 5.85 5.03 -9.82
N LEU A 115 4.77 4.64 -10.52
CA LEU A 115 3.63 5.54 -10.74
C LEU A 115 2.98 5.98 -9.43
N ALA A 116 2.79 5.05 -8.48
CA ALA A 116 2.24 5.39 -7.17
C ALA A 116 3.18 6.33 -6.40
N PHE A 117 4.49 6.10 -6.48
CA PHE A 117 5.48 6.99 -5.88
C PHE A 117 5.42 8.40 -6.49
N LEU A 118 5.26 8.52 -7.81
CA LEU A 118 5.08 9.81 -8.47
C LEU A 118 3.79 10.53 -8.03
N CYS A 119 2.70 9.80 -7.75
CA CYS A 119 1.50 10.40 -7.15
C CYS A 119 1.82 11.05 -5.78
N ASN A 120 2.61 10.39 -4.94
CA ASN A 120 3.05 10.97 -3.66
C ASN A 120 3.88 12.24 -3.89
N ILE A 121 4.84 12.20 -4.82
CA ILE A 121 5.65 13.38 -5.15
C ILE A 121 4.76 14.54 -5.62
N GLY A 122 3.77 14.27 -6.47
CA GLY A 122 2.78 15.26 -6.89
C GLY A 122 2.01 15.86 -5.71
N LEU A 123 1.57 15.02 -4.75
CA LEU A 123 0.89 15.49 -3.54
C LEU A 123 1.79 16.36 -2.66
N TYR A 124 3.10 16.10 -2.60
CA TYR A 124 4.02 16.96 -1.85
C TYR A 124 4.35 18.27 -2.58
N ILE A 125 4.33 18.28 -3.91
CA ILE A 125 4.60 19.47 -4.72
C ILE A 125 3.38 20.38 -4.78
N LEU A 126 2.17 19.82 -4.80
CA LEU A 126 0.94 20.60 -4.98
C LEU A 126 0.81 21.76 -3.97
N PRO A 127 1.10 21.61 -2.67
CA PRO A 127 1.06 22.74 -1.73
C PRO A 127 2.13 23.81 -1.94
N LEU A 128 3.15 23.59 -2.78
CA LEU A 128 4.15 24.61 -3.11
C LEU A 128 3.64 25.64 -4.12
N VAL A 129 2.52 25.35 -4.80
CA VAL A 129 1.92 26.24 -5.79
C VAL A 129 0.68 26.98 -5.26
N TYR A 130 0.40 26.87 -3.96
CA TYR A 130 -0.61 27.63 -3.21
C TYR A 130 0.10 28.47 -2.14
#